data_AF-A0AAJ1Z4A4-F1
#
_entry.id   AF-A0AAJ1Z4A4-F1
#
_cell.length_a   1.000
_cell.length_b   1.000
_cell.length_c   1.000
_cell.angle_alpha   90.00
_cell.angle_beta   90.00
_cell.angle_gamma   90.00
#
_symmetry.space_group_name_H-M   'P 1'
#
loop_
_entity.id
_entity.type
_entity.pdbx_description
1 polymer ?
#
loop_
_entity_poly.entity_id
_entity_poly.type
_entity_poly.pdbx_seq_one_letter_code
_entity_poly.pdbx_strand_id
1 'polypeptide(L)'
;MVVPCLILDVYITPGSDMTQDLFINQIDWVNYVYGVPNTFYGDRTPNPCNIDIRWRFRNDQGEAVMSQINDPFVDQDVLQCIGYEDLNEYFQYWLNVRLPGPGPYGQTDTLDIAVYFVQGPFAGGFVGCAPYNTPNGPVIVISNAPEGQFRFGQTLAHELGHVLLGPEHVDDENNLMYGGASENAYRLTPEQCAQASNSPYFRNCPE
;
A
#
# COMPACT_ATOMS: atom_id res chain seq x y z
N MET A 1 3.29 -26.51 2.62
CA MET A 1 3.62 -26.23 1.20
C MET A 1 4.15 -24.80 1.11
N VAL A 2 4.60 -24.34 -0.05
CA VAL A 2 4.88 -22.91 -0.27
C VAL A 2 3.97 -22.38 -1.37
N VAL A 3 3.45 -21.17 -1.19
CA VAL A 3 2.60 -20.47 -2.15
C VAL A 3 3.21 -19.11 -2.51
N PRO A 4 3.05 -18.63 -3.75
CA PRO A 4 3.43 -17.26 -4.09
C PRO A 4 2.64 -16.27 -3.25
N CYS A 5 3.32 -15.36 -2.55
CA CYS A 5 2.66 -14.30 -1.79
C CYS A 5 3.41 -12.96 -1.90
N LEU A 6 2.67 -11.88 -1.65
CA LEU A 6 3.19 -10.54 -1.40
C LEU A 6 3.21 -10.28 0.11
N ILE A 7 4.27 -9.62 0.58
CA ILE A 7 4.36 -9.18 1.98
C ILE A 7 4.39 -7.67 2.01
N LEU A 8 3.48 -7.09 2.80
CA LEU A 8 3.39 -5.66 3.04
C LEU A 8 3.85 -5.33 4.46
N ASP A 9 4.77 -4.37 4.53
CA ASP A 9 5.37 -3.86 5.74
C ASP A 9 4.77 -2.49 6.03
N VAL A 10 3.82 -2.43 6.95
CA VAL A 10 3.02 -1.23 7.15
C VAL A 10 3.51 -0.44 8.36
N TYR A 11 3.84 0.81 8.12
CA TYR A 11 4.39 1.72 9.11
C TYR A 11 3.50 2.96 9.28
N ILE A 12 3.49 3.49 10.51
CA ILE A 12 2.83 4.77 10.84
C ILE A 12 3.87 5.76 11.36
N THR A 13 3.86 6.99 10.82
CA THR A 13 4.78 8.06 11.26
C THR A 13 4.31 8.82 12.48
N PRO A 14 5.21 9.57 13.14
CA PRO A 14 4.82 10.59 14.08
C PRO A 14 3.87 11.59 13.42
N GLY A 15 2.82 12.00 14.15
CA GLY A 15 1.82 12.96 13.68
C GLY A 15 0.73 12.40 12.78
N SER A 16 0.89 11.19 12.23
CA SER A 16 -0.15 10.51 11.45
C SER A 16 -1.35 10.18 12.35
N ASP A 17 -2.54 10.69 12.01
CA ASP A 17 -3.82 10.36 12.66
C ASP A 17 -4.45 9.03 12.17
N MET A 18 -3.69 8.18 11.47
CA MET A 18 -4.17 6.89 10.98
C MET A 18 -4.50 5.97 12.16
N THR A 19 -5.77 5.60 12.30
CA THR A 19 -6.22 4.67 13.34
C THR A 19 -6.18 3.23 12.85
N GLN A 20 -6.24 2.27 13.78
CA GLN A 20 -6.35 0.86 13.42
C GLN A 20 -7.60 0.59 12.56
N ASP A 21 -8.75 1.20 12.87
CA ASP A 21 -9.99 1.03 12.10
C ASP A 21 -9.85 1.54 10.66
N LEU A 22 -9.20 2.71 10.48
CA LEU A 22 -8.94 3.25 9.15
C LEU A 22 -7.96 2.37 8.36
N PHE A 23 -6.95 1.82 9.03
CA PHE A 23 -6.04 0.86 8.42
C PHE A 23 -6.75 -0.43 7.99
N ILE A 24 -7.60 -1.01 8.84
CA ILE A 24 -8.40 -2.18 8.49
C ILE A 24 -9.30 -1.91 7.28
N ASN A 25 -9.90 -0.73 7.18
CA ASN A 25 -10.67 -0.34 5.98
C ASN A 25 -9.79 -0.38 4.70
N GLN A 26 -8.55 0.13 4.75
CA GLN A 26 -7.63 0.03 3.62
C GLN A 26 -7.30 -1.43 3.27
N ILE A 27 -7.10 -2.29 4.29
CA ILE A 27 -6.87 -3.74 4.10
C ILE A 27 -8.07 -4.40 3.41
N ASP A 28 -9.29 -4.09 3.84
CA ASP A 28 -10.51 -4.67 3.27
C ASP A 28 -10.65 -4.34 1.79
N TRP A 29 -10.33 -3.11 1.39
CA TRP A 29 -10.29 -2.72 -0.02
C TRP A 29 -9.19 -3.43 -0.80
N VAL A 30 -7.97 -3.51 -0.27
CA VAL A 30 -6.88 -4.26 -0.90
C VAL A 30 -7.31 -5.72 -1.13
N ASN A 31 -7.85 -6.36 -0.10
CA ASN A 31 -8.29 -7.75 -0.18
C ASN A 31 -9.42 -7.93 -1.21
N TYR A 32 -10.41 -7.02 -1.20
CA TYR A 32 -11.53 -7.03 -2.14
C TYR A 32 -11.06 -6.84 -3.59
N VAL A 33 -10.19 -5.87 -3.83
CA VAL A 33 -9.67 -5.50 -5.15
C VAL A 33 -8.73 -6.55 -5.71
N TYR A 34 -7.93 -7.21 -4.88
CA TYR A 34 -6.96 -8.21 -5.31
C TYR A 34 -7.43 -9.66 -5.12
N GLY A 35 -8.70 -9.84 -4.73
CA GLY A 35 -9.37 -11.13 -4.83
C GLY A 35 -9.02 -12.10 -3.71
N VAL A 36 -8.67 -11.62 -2.52
CA VAL A 36 -8.40 -12.51 -1.38
C VAL A 36 -9.69 -13.30 -1.08
N PRO A 37 -9.67 -14.65 -1.13
CA PRO A 37 -10.87 -15.46 -0.99
C PRO A 37 -11.67 -15.15 0.29
N ASN A 38 -12.99 -15.12 0.17
CA ASN A 38 -13.95 -14.82 1.24
C ASN A 38 -13.94 -13.37 1.77
N THR A 39 -13.30 -12.44 1.07
CA THR A 39 -13.50 -11.01 1.33
C THR A 39 -14.70 -10.49 0.55
N PHE A 40 -15.58 -9.76 1.23
CA PHE A 40 -16.79 -9.19 0.66
C PHE A 40 -16.85 -7.71 1.06
N TYR A 41 -17.25 -6.84 0.13
CA TYR A 41 -17.47 -5.43 0.41
C TYR A 41 -18.95 -5.10 0.14
N GLY A 42 -19.75 -5.11 1.21
CA GLY A 42 -21.22 -5.12 1.10
C GLY A 42 -21.70 -6.39 0.38
N ASP A 43 -22.53 -6.23 -0.65
CA ASP A 43 -23.08 -7.35 -1.44
C ASP A 43 -22.21 -7.75 -2.65
N ARG A 44 -20.99 -7.19 -2.76
CA ARG A 44 -20.16 -7.34 -3.97
C ARG A 44 -19.14 -8.47 -3.81
N THR A 45 -19.00 -9.27 -4.87
CA THR A 45 -17.94 -10.28 -5.02
C THR A 45 -16.60 -9.60 -5.32
N PRO A 46 -15.48 -10.09 -4.77
CA PRO A 46 -14.16 -9.53 -5.02
C PRO A 46 -13.70 -9.79 -6.47
N ASN A 47 -12.70 -9.04 -6.94
CA ASN A 47 -12.12 -9.27 -8.27
C ASN A 47 -11.47 -10.67 -8.34
N PRO A 48 -11.42 -11.31 -9.52
CA PRO A 48 -10.92 -12.68 -9.65
C PRO A 48 -9.39 -12.79 -9.67
N CYS A 49 -8.64 -11.85 -9.10
CA CYS A 49 -7.17 -11.87 -9.17
C CYS A 49 -6.52 -12.93 -8.27
N ASN A 50 -7.15 -13.26 -7.13
CA ASN A 50 -6.70 -14.28 -6.17
C ASN A 50 -5.22 -14.15 -5.74
N ILE A 51 -4.81 -12.93 -5.38
CA ILE A 51 -3.45 -12.66 -4.90
C ILE A 51 -3.38 -12.89 -3.38
N ASP A 52 -2.41 -13.69 -2.94
CA ASP A 52 -2.10 -13.88 -1.52
C ASP A 52 -1.27 -12.69 -1.00
N ILE A 53 -1.93 -11.83 -0.21
CA ILE A 53 -1.32 -10.65 0.42
C ILE A 53 -1.21 -10.89 1.92
N ARG A 54 -0.01 -10.73 2.46
CA ARG A 54 0.29 -10.96 3.87
C ARG A 54 0.85 -9.71 4.51
N TRP A 55 0.35 -9.42 5.70
CA TRP A 55 0.78 -8.29 6.50
C TRP A 55 1.85 -8.75 7.49
N ARG A 56 3.00 -8.07 7.51
CA ARG A 56 4.14 -8.44 8.36
C ARG A 56 3.82 -8.34 9.84
N PHE A 57 3.36 -7.17 10.27
CA PHE A 57 3.13 -6.89 11.67
C PHE A 57 1.75 -7.37 12.07
N ARG A 58 1.70 -8.13 13.16
CA ARG A 58 0.46 -8.66 13.73
C ARG A 58 0.43 -8.47 15.24
N ASN A 59 -0.76 -8.24 15.80
CA ASN A 59 -0.95 -8.27 17.25
C ASN A 59 -1.01 -9.73 17.77
N ASP A 60 -1.17 -9.88 19.09
CA ASP A 60 -1.25 -11.19 19.74
C ASP A 60 -2.47 -12.03 19.28
N GLN A 61 -3.47 -11.38 18.69
CA GLN A 61 -4.67 -12.00 18.09
C GLN A 61 -4.45 -12.41 16.62
N GLY A 62 -3.29 -12.09 16.03
CA GLY A 62 -2.95 -12.38 14.64
C GLY A 62 -3.53 -11.38 13.63
N GLU A 63 -4.13 -10.29 14.09
CA GLU A 63 -4.67 -9.23 13.23
C GLU A 63 -3.54 -8.35 12.71
N ALA A 64 -3.66 -7.89 11.47
CA ALA A 64 -2.69 -6.98 10.88
C ALA A 64 -2.65 -5.65 11.66
N VAL A 65 -1.47 -5.16 11.98
CA VAL A 65 -1.27 -3.87 12.66
C VAL A 65 -0.21 -3.04 11.95
N MET A 66 -0.13 -1.75 12.30
CA MET A 66 0.94 -0.86 11.84
C MET A 66 2.09 -0.86 12.85
N SER A 67 3.33 -0.80 12.36
CA SER A 67 4.50 -0.58 13.19
C SER A 67 4.83 0.90 13.30
N GLN A 68 5.05 1.40 14.52
CA GLN A 68 5.36 2.81 14.74
C GLN A 68 6.82 3.11 14.41
N ILE A 69 7.05 4.12 13.57
CA ILE A 69 8.37 4.71 13.37
C ILE A 69 8.45 5.97 14.24
N ASN A 70 9.48 6.06 15.07
CA ASN A 70 9.58 7.13 16.06
C ASN A 70 10.35 8.36 15.55
N ASP A 71 11.20 8.25 14.52
CA ASP A 71 12.07 9.34 14.03
C ASP A 71 12.57 9.12 12.58
N PRO A 72 12.96 10.20 11.85
CA PRO A 72 12.62 11.60 12.09
C PRO A 72 11.25 11.97 11.49
N PHE A 73 10.64 13.04 12.01
CA PHE A 73 9.44 13.66 11.42
C PHE A 73 9.77 14.26 10.05
N VAL A 74 9.02 13.87 9.03
CA VAL A 74 9.09 14.46 7.68
C VAL A 74 7.97 15.49 7.57
N ASP A 75 8.33 16.76 7.35
CA ASP A 75 7.36 17.84 7.21
C ASP A 75 6.47 17.62 5.97
N GLN A 76 5.20 18.04 6.06
CA GLN A 76 4.25 17.96 4.96
C GLN A 76 4.76 18.72 3.72
N ASP A 77 5.49 19.82 3.94
CA ASP A 77 6.04 20.66 2.88
C ASP A 77 7.08 19.96 1.98
N VAL A 78 7.62 18.82 2.42
CA VAL A 78 8.59 18.02 1.64
C VAL A 78 7.97 16.75 1.03
N LEU A 79 6.69 16.47 1.28
CA LEU A 79 5.99 15.33 0.69
C LEU A 79 5.66 15.62 -0.77
N GLN A 80 6.44 15.04 -1.69
CA GLN A 80 6.27 15.20 -3.13
C GLN A 80 6.17 13.84 -3.81
N CYS A 81 5.17 13.68 -4.69
CA CYS A 81 5.05 12.48 -5.52
C CYS A 81 5.94 12.61 -6.77
N ILE A 82 7.24 12.42 -6.58
CA ILE A 82 8.28 12.46 -7.62
C ILE A 82 9.23 11.27 -7.47
N GLY A 83 10.20 11.14 -8.38
CA GLY A 83 11.19 10.07 -8.33
C GLY A 83 11.99 10.08 -7.02
N TYR A 84 12.28 8.90 -6.47
CA TYR A 84 13.01 8.74 -5.21
C TYR A 84 14.33 9.53 -5.18
N GLU A 85 15.11 9.50 -6.28
CA GLU A 85 16.39 10.20 -6.40
C GLU A 85 16.26 11.74 -6.36
N ASP A 86 15.07 12.28 -6.66
CA ASP A 86 14.79 13.71 -6.67
C ASP A 86 14.22 14.22 -5.33
N LEU A 87 13.92 13.31 -4.40
CA LEU A 87 13.44 13.67 -3.07
C LEU A 87 14.54 14.32 -2.22
N ASN A 88 14.11 15.10 -1.23
CA ASN A 88 15.00 15.59 -0.17
C ASN A 88 15.65 14.40 0.59
N GLU A 89 16.92 14.54 0.96
CA GLU A 89 17.72 13.52 1.68
C GLU A 89 17.05 12.98 2.95
N TYR A 90 16.31 13.80 3.69
CA TYR A 90 15.57 13.37 4.88
C TYR A 90 14.41 12.45 4.52
N PHE A 91 13.70 12.75 3.44
CA PHE A 91 12.59 11.90 2.99
C PHE A 91 13.13 10.59 2.39
N GLN A 92 14.21 10.66 1.62
CA GLN A 92 14.93 9.46 1.14
C GLN A 92 15.38 8.56 2.29
N TYR A 93 16.08 9.13 3.28
CA TYR A 93 16.51 8.39 4.47
C TYR A 93 15.33 7.67 5.14
N TRP A 94 14.24 8.41 5.33
CA TRP A 94 13.05 7.89 6.00
C TRP A 94 12.39 6.73 5.24
N LEU A 95 12.24 6.82 3.90
CA LEU A 95 11.69 5.72 3.09
C LEU A 95 12.55 4.45 3.14
N ASN A 96 13.83 4.56 3.51
CA ASN A 96 14.73 3.42 3.72
C ASN A 96 14.66 2.82 5.13
N VAL A 97 14.01 3.45 6.10
CA VAL A 97 13.88 2.93 7.48
C VAL A 97 12.81 1.83 7.52
N ARG A 98 13.26 0.58 7.35
CA ARG A 98 12.40 -0.60 7.44
C ARG A 98 12.65 -1.35 8.74
N LEU A 99 11.73 -1.24 9.70
CA LEU A 99 11.82 -1.99 10.96
C LEU A 99 11.45 -3.46 10.71
N PRO A 100 12.19 -4.42 11.32
CA PRO A 100 11.77 -5.82 11.34
C PRO A 100 10.50 -6.01 12.19
N GLY A 101 9.78 -7.12 11.96
CA GLY A 101 8.52 -7.40 12.64
C GLY A 101 8.48 -8.76 13.35
N PRO A 102 7.69 -8.90 14.42
CA PRO A 102 7.40 -10.20 15.01
C PRO A 102 6.50 -11.01 14.06
N GLY A 103 6.91 -12.23 13.71
CA GLY A 103 6.18 -13.11 12.79
C GLY A 103 7.10 -14.12 12.09
N PRO A 104 6.58 -15.00 11.20
CA PRO A 104 7.42 -15.93 10.44
C PRO A 104 8.35 -15.21 9.45
N TYR A 105 8.14 -13.91 9.23
CA TYR A 105 8.95 -13.04 8.38
C TYR A 105 9.75 -12.07 9.28
N GLY A 106 10.72 -12.58 10.03
CA GLY A 106 11.42 -11.79 11.05
C GLY A 106 12.34 -10.67 10.52
N GLN A 107 12.71 -10.69 9.23
CA GLN A 107 13.55 -9.68 8.58
C GLN A 107 12.91 -9.15 7.31
N THR A 108 13.10 -7.85 7.07
CA THR A 108 12.69 -7.16 5.84
C THR A 108 13.62 -7.58 4.70
N ASP A 109 13.07 -7.64 3.50
CA ASP A 109 13.67 -8.09 2.25
C ASP A 109 13.37 -7.06 1.15
N THR A 110 14.22 -7.00 0.14
CA THR A 110 14.04 -6.11 -1.01
C THR A 110 12.77 -6.37 -1.83
N LEU A 111 12.16 -7.56 -1.67
CA LEU A 111 10.88 -7.91 -2.26
C LEU A 111 9.67 -7.47 -1.41
N ASP A 112 9.88 -7.01 -0.17
CA ASP A 112 8.81 -6.44 0.65
C ASP A 112 8.36 -5.10 0.12
N ILE A 113 7.04 -4.88 0.11
CA ILE A 113 6.45 -3.59 -0.20
C ILE A 113 6.25 -2.85 1.11
N ALA A 114 7.01 -1.80 1.35
CA ALA A 114 6.79 -0.96 2.52
C ALA A 114 5.66 0.03 2.23
N VAL A 115 4.72 0.14 3.16
CA VAL A 115 3.60 1.09 3.11
C VAL A 115 3.77 2.02 4.30
N TYR A 116 3.79 3.32 4.05
CA TYR A 116 3.86 4.28 5.13
C TYR A 116 2.65 5.20 5.16
N PHE A 117 2.02 5.29 6.32
CA PHE A 117 0.98 6.28 6.61
C PHE A 117 1.60 7.52 7.22
N VAL A 118 1.53 8.63 6.47
CA VAL A 118 2.10 9.93 6.85
C VAL A 118 1.03 10.96 7.14
N GLN A 119 1.36 11.96 7.94
CA GLN A 119 0.52 13.14 8.03
C GLN A 119 0.61 13.92 6.70
N GLY A 120 -0.53 14.09 6.03
CA GLY A 120 -0.64 14.76 4.72
C GLY A 120 -1.21 16.17 4.77
N PRO A 121 -1.57 16.72 3.60
CA PRO A 121 -1.50 16.10 2.26
C PRO A 121 -0.11 16.21 1.59
N PHE A 122 0.08 15.51 0.47
CA PHE A 122 1.22 15.77 -0.42
C PHE A 122 1.10 17.15 -1.08
N ALA A 123 2.24 17.74 -1.46
CA ALA A 123 2.27 18.90 -2.34
C ALA A 123 1.47 18.60 -3.63
N GLY A 124 0.57 19.52 -4.00
CA GLY A 124 -0.36 19.32 -5.13
C GLY A 124 -1.67 18.61 -4.76
N GLY A 125 -1.87 18.21 -3.50
CA GLY A 125 -3.13 17.67 -2.99
C GLY A 125 -3.32 16.17 -3.21
N PHE A 126 -2.26 15.43 -3.57
CA PHE A 126 -2.32 13.98 -3.67
C PHE A 126 -2.51 13.34 -2.29
N VAL A 127 -3.14 12.17 -2.27
CA VAL A 127 -3.44 11.40 -1.04
C VAL A 127 -2.64 10.10 -0.93
N GLY A 128 -1.97 9.71 -2.00
CA GLY A 128 -1.09 8.55 -2.10
C GLY A 128 -0.01 8.81 -3.14
N CYS A 129 1.08 8.05 -3.06
CA CYS A 129 2.09 8.00 -4.10
C CYS A 129 2.85 6.67 -4.08
N ALA A 130 2.96 6.05 -5.24
CA ALA A 130 3.75 4.86 -5.49
C ALA A 130 4.10 4.70 -6.98
N PRO A 131 5.14 3.90 -7.28
CA PRO A 131 6.16 3.42 -6.35
C PRO A 131 7.24 4.49 -6.10
N TYR A 132 7.70 4.62 -4.87
CA TYR A 132 9.08 5.06 -4.64
C TYR A 132 10.00 3.85 -4.69
N ASN A 133 10.91 3.83 -5.66
CA ASN A 133 11.85 2.73 -5.82
C ASN A 133 13.11 3.01 -4.99
N THR A 134 13.16 2.47 -3.78
CA THR A 134 14.32 2.62 -2.88
C THR A 134 15.32 1.49 -3.09
N PRO A 135 16.59 1.63 -2.64
CA PRO A 135 17.54 0.54 -2.59
C PRO A 135 17.06 -0.69 -1.79
N ASN A 136 16.15 -0.48 -0.83
CA ASN A 136 15.59 -1.52 0.04
C ASN A 136 14.28 -2.13 -0.51
N GLY A 137 13.84 -1.76 -1.71
CA GLY A 137 12.62 -2.26 -2.34
C GLY A 137 11.58 -1.17 -2.63
N PRO A 138 10.40 -1.56 -3.16
CA PRO A 138 9.33 -0.63 -3.48
C PRO A 138 8.67 -0.08 -2.21
N VAL A 139 8.25 1.18 -2.29
CA VAL A 139 7.59 1.88 -1.20
C VAL A 139 6.32 2.57 -1.71
N ILE A 140 5.27 2.47 -0.92
CA ILE A 140 4.00 3.18 -1.04
C ILE A 140 3.93 4.17 0.12
N VAL A 141 3.54 5.41 -0.16
CA VAL A 141 3.26 6.39 0.89
C VAL A 141 1.82 6.86 0.75
N ILE A 142 1.03 6.67 1.79
CA ILE A 142 -0.36 7.12 1.88
C ILE A 142 -0.40 8.27 2.87
N SER A 143 -0.93 9.41 2.44
CA SER A 143 -1.09 10.55 3.33
C SER A 143 -2.47 10.52 3.95
N ASN A 144 -2.55 10.88 5.23
CA ASN A 144 -3.82 11.13 5.86
C ASN A 144 -4.31 12.49 5.40
N ALA A 145 -5.06 12.52 4.29
CA ALA A 145 -5.75 13.72 3.86
C ALA A 145 -6.67 14.22 4.98
N PRO A 146 -6.94 15.54 5.12
CA PRO A 146 -7.91 16.03 6.09
C PRO A 146 -9.28 15.32 5.97
N GLU A 147 -10.00 15.14 7.08
CA GLU A 147 -11.38 14.62 7.03
C GLU A 147 -12.20 15.37 5.96
N GLY A 148 -12.82 14.63 5.05
CA GLY A 148 -13.62 15.18 3.95
C GLY A 148 -12.88 15.36 2.61
N GLN A 149 -11.56 15.17 2.55
CA GLN A 149 -10.83 15.01 1.28
C GLN A 149 -10.48 13.54 1.07
N PHE A 150 -11.08 12.91 0.06
CA PHE A 150 -10.66 11.68 -0.62
C PHE A 150 -9.96 10.60 0.22
N ARG A 151 -10.37 10.38 1.49
CA ARG A 151 -10.01 9.20 2.28
C ARG A 151 -10.81 8.01 1.79
N PHE A 152 -10.65 7.66 0.51
CA PHE A 152 -11.22 6.43 0.00
C PHE A 152 -10.39 5.27 0.55
N GLY A 153 -11.06 4.21 0.99
CA GLY A 153 -10.37 2.98 1.37
C GLY A 153 -9.58 2.35 0.21
N GLN A 154 -9.82 2.81 -1.02
CA GLN A 154 -9.19 2.35 -2.26
C GLN A 154 -7.77 2.89 -2.47
N THR A 155 -7.34 3.96 -1.79
CA THR A 155 -6.05 4.61 -2.10
C THR A 155 -4.89 3.64 -1.98
N LEU A 156 -4.80 2.85 -0.89
CA LEU A 156 -3.75 1.85 -0.77
C LEU A 156 -3.82 0.79 -1.89
N ALA A 157 -5.01 0.37 -2.28
CA ALA A 157 -5.18 -0.58 -3.36
C ALA A 157 -4.71 0.01 -4.71
N HIS A 158 -5.03 1.28 -4.98
CA HIS A 158 -4.59 2.01 -6.16
C HIS A 158 -3.06 2.12 -6.23
N GLU A 159 -2.44 2.58 -5.14
CA GLU A 159 -0.97 2.72 -5.08
C GLU A 159 -0.26 1.36 -5.16
N LEU A 160 -0.83 0.31 -4.57
CA LEU A 160 -0.35 -1.06 -4.77
C LEU A 160 -0.45 -1.47 -6.25
N GLY A 161 -1.48 -1.01 -6.95
CA GLY A 161 -1.61 -1.16 -8.39
C GLY A 161 -0.43 -0.58 -9.15
N HIS A 162 0.06 0.60 -8.79
CA HIS A 162 1.26 1.16 -9.41
C HIS A 162 2.51 0.31 -9.20
N VAL A 163 2.64 -0.32 -8.04
CA VAL A 163 3.76 -1.25 -7.76
C VAL A 163 3.63 -2.53 -8.59
N LEU A 164 2.42 -3.08 -8.76
CA LEU A 164 2.20 -4.40 -9.38
C LEU A 164 1.98 -4.35 -10.90
N LEU A 165 1.42 -3.26 -11.41
CA LEU A 165 1.00 -3.08 -12.81
C LEU A 165 1.86 -2.06 -13.57
N GLY A 166 2.68 -1.29 -12.86
CA GLY A 166 3.44 -0.16 -13.40
C GLY A 166 2.76 1.19 -13.17
N PRO A 167 3.45 2.30 -13.48
CA PRO A 167 3.09 3.64 -13.01
C PRO A 167 1.92 4.29 -13.77
N GLU A 168 1.37 3.63 -14.79
CA GLU A 168 0.41 4.24 -15.70
C GLU A 168 -1.01 4.23 -15.13
N HIS A 169 -1.72 5.34 -15.33
CA HIS A 169 -3.16 5.41 -15.13
C HIS A 169 -3.92 4.90 -16.37
N VAL A 170 -5.17 4.51 -16.16
CA VAL A 170 -6.12 4.21 -17.24
C VAL A 170 -7.26 5.23 -17.25
N ASP A 171 -7.83 5.48 -18.43
CA ASP A 171 -8.97 6.38 -18.59
C ASP A 171 -10.31 5.61 -18.53
N ASP A 172 -10.58 4.97 -17.38
CA ASP A 172 -11.85 4.29 -17.07
C ASP A 172 -12.20 4.53 -15.59
N GLU A 173 -13.26 5.28 -15.32
CA GLU A 173 -13.72 5.68 -13.98
C GLU A 173 -14.11 4.53 -13.05
N ASN A 174 -14.28 3.31 -13.59
CA ASN A 174 -14.57 2.10 -12.83
C ASN A 174 -13.33 1.25 -12.56
N ASN A 175 -12.23 1.51 -13.26
CA ASN A 175 -10.98 0.80 -13.07
C ASN A 175 -10.26 1.35 -11.85
N LEU A 176 -9.63 0.46 -11.08
CA LEU A 176 -8.81 0.84 -9.92
C LEU A 176 -7.75 1.87 -10.31
N MET A 177 -7.11 1.72 -11.48
CA MET A 177 -6.01 2.57 -11.94
C MET A 177 -6.49 3.87 -12.60
N TYR A 178 -7.73 4.30 -12.36
CA TYR A 178 -8.23 5.58 -12.84
C TYR A 178 -7.43 6.74 -12.21
N GLY A 179 -6.94 7.67 -13.03
CA GLY A 179 -6.13 8.80 -12.53
C GLY A 179 -6.93 9.89 -11.80
N GLY A 180 -8.25 9.76 -11.74
CA GLY A 180 -9.14 10.67 -11.02
C GLY A 180 -9.72 10.05 -9.75
N ALA A 181 -10.35 10.88 -8.92
CA ALA A 181 -11.09 10.43 -7.74
C ALA A 181 -12.48 9.90 -8.15
N SER A 182 -12.73 8.60 -7.98
CA SER A 182 -14.02 7.96 -8.25
C SER A 182 -14.32 6.88 -7.21
N GLU A 183 -15.51 6.91 -6.61
CA GLU A 183 -15.97 5.86 -5.69
C GLU A 183 -16.16 4.50 -6.37
N ASN A 184 -16.25 4.50 -7.70
CA ASN A 184 -16.43 3.31 -8.52
C ASN A 184 -15.12 2.69 -9.00
N ALA A 185 -13.97 3.33 -8.75
CA ALA A 185 -12.65 2.90 -9.20
C ALA A 185 -12.10 1.74 -8.35
N TYR A 186 -12.63 0.53 -8.54
CA TYR A 186 -12.22 -0.65 -7.77
C TYR A 186 -12.06 -1.93 -8.61
N ARG A 187 -12.26 -1.87 -9.93
CA ARG A 187 -12.18 -3.04 -10.81
C ARG A 187 -10.79 -3.17 -11.40
N LEU A 188 -10.33 -4.41 -11.53
CA LEU A 188 -9.17 -4.75 -12.35
C LEU A 188 -9.63 -5.62 -13.52
N THR A 189 -9.07 -5.41 -14.71
CA THR A 189 -9.32 -6.29 -15.85
C THR A 189 -8.65 -7.65 -15.64
N PRO A 190 -9.08 -8.72 -16.34
CA PRO A 190 -8.38 -10.00 -16.31
C PRO A 190 -6.89 -9.90 -16.66
N GLU A 191 -6.53 -9.03 -17.60
CA GLU A 191 -5.15 -8.77 -17.99
C GLU A 191 -4.35 -8.10 -16.86
N GLN A 192 -4.95 -7.12 -16.18
CA GLN A 192 -4.33 -6.48 -15.00
C GLN A 192 -4.16 -7.49 -13.86
N CYS A 193 -5.15 -8.35 -13.59
CA CYS A 193 -4.99 -9.43 -12.61
C CYS A 193 -3.83 -10.36 -12.99
N ALA A 194 -3.75 -10.78 -14.26
CA ALA A 194 -2.67 -11.65 -14.73
C ALA A 194 -1.30 -10.96 -14.64
N GLN A 195 -1.22 -9.67 -14.95
CA GLN A 195 0.00 -8.89 -14.81
C GLN A 195 0.42 -8.75 -13.34
N ALA A 196 -0.50 -8.40 -12.45
CA ALA A 196 -0.23 -8.28 -11.02
C ALA A 196 0.32 -9.59 -10.46
N SER A 197 -0.28 -10.74 -10.79
CA SER A 197 0.17 -12.06 -10.35
C SER A 197 1.55 -12.47 -10.89
N ASN A 198 2.05 -11.79 -11.92
CA ASN A 198 3.40 -11.99 -12.47
C ASN A 198 4.40 -10.91 -12.02
N SER A 199 4.02 -10.06 -11.07
CA SER A 199 4.89 -9.01 -10.52
C SER A 199 6.18 -9.60 -9.91
N PRO A 200 7.34 -8.94 -10.07
CA PRO A 200 8.61 -9.42 -9.54
C PRO A 200 8.69 -9.43 -8.01
N TYR A 201 7.71 -8.84 -7.32
CA TYR A 201 7.69 -8.73 -5.85
C TYR A 201 7.10 -9.95 -5.13
N PHE A 202 6.57 -10.94 -5.88
CA PHE A 202 6.12 -12.19 -5.29
C PHE A 202 7.29 -13.04 -4.79
N ARG A 203 7.11 -13.69 -3.64
CA ARG A 203 8.04 -14.69 -3.11
C ARG A 203 7.31 -15.96 -2.71
N ASN A 204 8.08 -17.02 -2.44
CA ASN A 204 7.54 -18.26 -1.89
C ASN A 204 7.35 -18.13 -0.38
N CYS A 205 6.10 -18.22 0.08
CA CYS A 205 5.71 -18.09 1.47
C CYS A 205 5.22 -19.44 2.01
N PRO A 206 5.52 -19.81 3.28
CA PRO A 206 4.94 -21.01 3.87
C PRO A 206 3.42 -20.88 3.94
N GLU A 207 2.68 -21.95 3.64
CA GLU A 207 1.22 -21.97 3.88
C GLU A 207 0.84 -21.66 5.32
#